data_AF-R5PTT1-F1
#
_entry.id   AF-R5PTT1-F1
#
_cell.length_a   1.000
_cell.length_b   1.000
_cell.length_c   1.000
_cell.angle_alpha   90.00
_cell.angle_beta   90.00
_cell.angle_gamma   90.00
#
_symmetry.space_group_name_H-M   'P 1'
#
loop_
_entity.id
_entity.type
_entity.pdbx_description
1 polymer ?
#
loop_
_entity_poly.entity_id
_entity_poly.type
_entity_poly.pdbx_seq_one_letter_code
_entity_poly.pdbx_strand_id
1 'polypeptide(L)'
;MDNNKVNQMHHYRMYCFVERHLSPIDKGIQSAHSIVEYANKYLNTIEYVTWAYTDKTIILLNGGVVNDLRNICTEFTINEIKFASFHETDMDDMLTCISVLVDERVYDDKNYPNFEKWCEGNGLSSLNTDNHYAENYQKWKNFIGGDNNVILKSLINKHHLSR
;
A
#
# COMPACT_ATOMS: atom_id res chain seq x y z
N MET A 1 -36.86 -2.07 -1.95
CA MET A 1 -35.91 -0.95 -2.15
C MET A 1 -35.10 -0.87 -0.86
N ASP A 2 -33.95 -1.54 -0.82
CA ASP A 2 -33.14 -1.67 0.39
C ASP A 2 -32.26 -0.42 0.57
N ASN A 3 -32.80 0.51 1.36
CA ASN A 3 -32.13 1.73 1.80
C ASN A 3 -31.12 1.44 2.93
N ASN A 4 -30.06 0.65 2.69
CA ASN A 4 -28.96 0.53 3.68
C ASN A 4 -27.65 -0.07 3.13
N LYS A 5 -27.19 0.41 1.98
CA LYS A 5 -25.75 0.43 1.69
C LYS A 5 -25.36 1.85 1.35
N VAL A 6 -25.06 2.65 2.37
CA VAL A 6 -24.09 3.73 2.17
C VAL A 6 -22.86 2.99 1.64
N ASN A 7 -22.57 3.13 0.34
CA ASN A 7 -21.29 2.70 -0.21
C ASN A 7 -20.24 3.42 0.64
N GLN A 8 -19.60 2.73 1.58
CA GLN A 8 -18.50 3.32 2.33
C GLN A 8 -17.45 3.69 1.29
N MET A 9 -17.27 4.99 1.12
CA MET A 9 -16.25 5.54 0.25
C MET A 9 -14.95 5.41 1.02
N HIS A 10 -14.10 4.47 0.60
CA HIS A 10 -12.82 4.24 1.25
C HIS A 10 -11.88 5.42 1.01
N HIS A 11 -11.09 5.76 2.02
CA HIS A 11 -10.01 6.74 1.90
C HIS A 11 -8.73 6.10 1.40
N TYR A 12 -8.03 6.77 0.48
CA TYR A 12 -6.82 6.28 -0.13
C TYR A 12 -5.61 7.17 0.16
N ARG A 13 -4.43 6.57 0.17
CA ARG A 13 -3.14 7.28 0.23
C ARG A 13 -2.20 6.74 -0.84
N MET A 14 -1.48 7.62 -1.49
CA MET A 14 -0.44 7.24 -2.44
C MET A 14 0.87 7.04 -1.68
N TYR A 15 1.36 5.81 -1.66
CA TYR A 15 2.65 5.49 -1.06
C TYR A 15 3.71 5.40 -2.16
N CYS A 16 4.83 6.08 -1.95
CA CYS A 16 5.97 6.12 -2.86
C CYS A 16 7.19 5.51 -2.17
N PHE A 17 7.67 4.35 -2.61
CA PHE A 17 8.92 3.74 -2.17
C PHE A 17 10.05 4.30 -3.03
N VAL A 18 10.94 5.08 -2.42
CA VAL A 18 11.96 5.84 -3.14
C VAL A 18 13.35 5.33 -2.81
N GLU A 19 14.23 5.32 -3.81
CA GLU A 19 15.64 4.96 -3.64
C GLU A 19 16.29 5.85 -2.56
N ARG A 20 16.99 5.21 -1.62
CA ARG A 20 17.41 5.83 -0.35
C ARG A 20 18.48 6.92 -0.49
N HIS A 21 19.33 6.84 -1.50
CA HIS A 21 20.52 7.69 -1.69
C HIS A 21 20.19 9.01 -2.40
N LEU A 22 19.01 9.11 -3.02
CA LEU A 22 18.52 10.35 -3.60
C LEU A 22 18.40 11.46 -2.55
N SER A 23 18.67 12.69 -2.98
CA SER A 23 18.46 13.86 -2.13
C SER A 23 16.96 14.03 -1.81
N PRO A 24 16.57 14.74 -0.74
CA PRO A 24 15.15 14.95 -0.43
C PRO A 24 14.35 15.59 -1.57
N ILE A 25 14.97 16.50 -2.34
CA ILE A 25 14.33 17.14 -3.50
C ILE A 25 14.13 16.11 -4.61
N ASP A 26 15.18 15.35 -4.93
CA ASP A 26 15.11 14.32 -5.96
C ASP A 26 14.06 13.26 -5.58
N LYS A 27 14.00 12.85 -4.31
CA LYS A 27 12.97 11.92 -3.83
C LYS A 27 11.55 12.41 -4.13
N GLY A 28 11.30 13.71 -3.94
CA GLY A 28 10.04 14.35 -4.30
C GLY A 28 9.76 14.32 -5.81
N ILE A 29 10.76 14.66 -6.62
CA ILE A 29 10.66 14.67 -8.09
C ILE A 29 10.38 13.26 -8.64
N GLN A 30 11.16 12.28 -8.21
CA GLN A 30 11.03 10.87 -8.64
C GLN A 30 9.68 10.28 -8.21
N SER A 31 9.17 10.69 -7.04
CA SER A 31 7.81 10.33 -6.60
C SER A 31 6.74 10.93 -7.50
N ALA A 32 6.87 12.21 -7.87
CA ALA A 32 5.93 12.86 -8.78
C ALA A 32 5.90 12.15 -10.15
N HIS A 33 7.06 11.82 -10.72
CA HIS A 33 7.12 11.03 -11.96
C HIS A 33 6.43 9.68 -11.83
N SER A 34 6.72 8.93 -10.75
CA SER A 34 6.07 7.63 -10.52
C SER A 34 4.55 7.74 -10.38
N ILE A 35 4.04 8.81 -9.75
CA ILE A 35 2.60 9.07 -9.63
C ILE A 35 1.97 9.38 -11.00
N VAL A 36 2.68 10.09 -11.88
CA VAL A 36 2.22 10.32 -13.26
C VAL A 36 2.16 9.00 -14.02
N GLU A 37 3.14 8.11 -13.84
CA GLU A 37 3.09 6.75 -14.41
C GLU A 37 1.91 5.93 -13.86
N TYR A 38 1.58 6.10 -12.58
CA TYR A 38 0.38 5.48 -12.00
C TYR A 38 -0.89 6.00 -12.67
N ALA A 39 -0.98 7.32 -12.88
CA ALA A 39 -2.09 7.95 -13.58
C ALA A 39 -2.23 7.41 -15.00
N ASN A 40 -1.14 7.34 -15.77
CA ASN A 40 -1.14 6.81 -17.14
C ASN A 40 -1.75 5.40 -17.23
N LYS A 41 -1.55 4.58 -16.20
CA LYS A 41 -2.08 3.21 -16.12
C LYS A 41 -3.50 3.13 -15.57
N TYR A 42 -3.86 3.98 -14.60
CA TYR A 42 -5.03 3.78 -13.75
C TYR A 42 -5.93 5.01 -13.56
N LEU A 43 -5.79 6.06 -14.39
CA LEU A 43 -6.56 7.31 -14.23
C LEU A 43 -8.09 7.14 -14.19
N ASN A 44 -8.61 6.07 -14.80
CA ASN A 44 -10.05 5.77 -14.86
C ASN A 44 -10.54 4.85 -13.72
N THR A 45 -9.67 4.41 -12.80
CA THR A 45 -10.11 3.56 -11.70
C THR A 45 -10.79 4.40 -10.61
N ILE A 46 -11.81 3.84 -9.97
CA ILE A 46 -12.56 4.54 -8.92
C ILE A 46 -11.66 4.93 -7.75
N GLU A 47 -10.67 4.08 -7.44
CA GLU A 47 -9.70 4.30 -6.38
C GLU A 47 -8.82 5.52 -6.69
N TYR A 48 -8.26 5.59 -7.90
CA TYR A 48 -7.42 6.72 -8.31
C TYR A 48 -8.20 8.03 -8.37
N VAL A 49 -9.40 8.01 -8.96
CA VAL A 49 -10.28 9.18 -9.02
C VAL A 49 -10.63 9.65 -7.61
N THR A 50 -10.99 8.74 -6.71
CA THR A 50 -11.32 9.08 -5.31
C THR A 50 -10.14 9.77 -4.62
N TRP A 51 -8.94 9.18 -4.73
CA TRP A 51 -7.73 9.77 -4.17
C TRP A 51 -7.41 11.15 -4.77
N ALA A 52 -7.42 11.27 -6.09
CA ALA A 52 -7.05 12.51 -6.78
C ALA A 52 -8.04 13.65 -6.49
N TYR A 53 -9.33 13.37 -6.40
CA TYR A 53 -10.36 14.39 -6.16
C TYR A 53 -10.61 14.68 -4.69
N THR A 54 -10.35 13.73 -3.78
CA THR A 54 -10.68 13.87 -2.36
C THR A 54 -9.44 13.84 -1.48
N ASP A 55 -8.75 12.70 -1.39
CA ASP A 55 -7.77 12.44 -0.33
C ASP A 55 -6.42 13.12 -0.52
N LYS A 56 -5.87 13.10 -1.75
CA LYS A 56 -4.61 13.73 -2.21
C LYS A 56 -3.38 13.53 -1.30
N THR A 57 -3.42 12.54 -0.42
CA THR A 57 -2.35 12.31 0.54
C THR A 57 -1.25 11.47 -0.13
N ILE A 58 -0.01 11.95 -0.03
CA ILE A 58 1.19 11.28 -0.54
C ILE A 58 2.12 10.98 0.62
N ILE A 59 2.59 9.74 0.72
CA ILE A 59 3.54 9.27 1.74
C ILE A 59 4.81 8.76 1.05
N LEU A 60 5.94 9.39 1.32
CA LEU A 60 7.25 8.94 0.83
C LEU A 60 7.88 8.00 1.86
N LEU A 61 8.12 6.77 1.45
CA LEU A 61 8.83 5.75 2.22
C LEU A 61 10.24 5.54 1.65
N ASN A 62 11.17 5.23 2.54
CA ASN A 62 12.47 4.72 2.12
C ASN A 62 12.27 3.33 1.53
N GLY A 63 12.52 3.16 0.23
CA GLY A 63 12.37 1.89 -0.48
C GLY A 63 13.64 1.03 -0.52
N GLY A 64 14.71 1.45 0.17
CA GLY A 64 16.00 0.76 0.16
C GLY A 64 16.85 1.14 -1.04
N VAL A 65 17.66 0.19 -1.50
CA VAL A 65 18.47 0.33 -2.73
C VAL A 65 17.70 -0.21 -3.94
N VAL A 66 18.24 -0.02 -5.14
CA VAL A 66 17.60 -0.45 -6.40
C VAL A 66 17.12 -1.91 -6.38
N ASN A 67 17.89 -2.82 -5.78
CA ASN A 67 17.48 -4.23 -5.67
C ASN A 67 16.27 -4.43 -4.73
N ASP A 68 16.16 -3.64 -3.66
CA ASP A 68 15.00 -3.68 -2.77
C ASP A 68 13.74 -3.21 -3.51
N LEU A 69 13.85 -2.13 -4.30
CA LEU A 69 12.77 -1.68 -5.17
C LEU A 69 12.38 -2.76 -6.20
N ARG A 70 13.33 -3.42 -6.86
CA ARG A 70 13.04 -4.53 -7.77
C ARG A 70 12.29 -5.69 -7.08
N ASN A 71 12.64 -5.98 -5.83
CA ASN A 71 11.93 -6.98 -5.03
C ASN A 71 10.49 -6.55 -4.74
N ILE A 72 10.26 -5.27 -4.42
CA ILE A 72 8.90 -4.72 -4.25
C ILE A 72 8.09 -4.82 -5.54
N CYS A 73 8.66 -4.45 -6.69
CA CYS A 73 7.99 -4.62 -7.99
C CYS A 73 7.61 -6.08 -8.26
N THR A 74 8.52 -7.01 -7.94
CA THR A 74 8.28 -8.45 -8.12
C THR A 74 7.13 -8.92 -7.23
N GLU A 75 7.12 -8.54 -5.96
CA GLU A 75 6.04 -8.86 -5.01
C GLU A 75 4.70 -8.31 -5.50
N PHE A 76 4.67 -7.05 -5.95
CA PHE A 76 3.44 -6.45 -6.48
C PHE A 76 2.95 -7.11 -7.75
N THR A 77 3.86 -7.52 -8.64
CA THR A 77 3.50 -8.22 -9.88
C THR A 77 2.91 -9.60 -9.60
N ILE A 78 3.55 -10.39 -8.72
CA ILE A 78 3.10 -11.75 -8.36
C ILE A 78 1.71 -11.73 -7.72
N ASN A 79 1.41 -10.71 -6.92
CA ASN A 79 0.15 -10.57 -6.20
C ASN A 79 -0.87 -9.66 -6.92
N GLU A 80 -0.61 -9.31 -8.18
CA GLU A 80 -1.52 -8.47 -9.00
C GLU A 80 -1.92 -7.15 -8.33
N ILE A 81 -1.02 -6.57 -7.53
CA ILE A 81 -1.21 -5.26 -6.89
C ILE A 81 -1.01 -4.18 -7.96
N LYS A 82 -1.93 -3.22 -8.07
CA LYS A 82 -1.79 -2.09 -9.00
C LYS A 82 -0.70 -1.14 -8.53
N PHE A 83 0.36 -0.96 -9.32
CA PHE A 83 1.46 -0.05 -9.01
C PHE A 83 2.07 0.57 -10.28
N ALA A 84 2.88 1.60 -10.11
CA ALA A 84 3.75 2.11 -11.16
C ALA A 84 5.18 2.29 -10.67
N SER A 85 6.13 2.20 -11.60
CA SER A 85 7.55 2.37 -11.34
C SER A 85 8.07 3.47 -12.25
N PHE A 86 9.05 4.22 -11.78
CA PHE A 86 9.75 5.23 -12.56
C PHE A 86 11.24 4.91 -12.63
N HIS A 87 11.80 5.08 -13.83
CA HIS A 87 13.21 4.86 -14.12
C HIS A 87 13.81 6.19 -14.59
N GLU A 88 14.94 6.58 -13.99
CA GLU A 88 15.62 7.83 -14.31
C GLU A 88 16.66 7.60 -15.41
N THR A 89 16.41 8.15 -16.60
CA THR A 89 17.28 7.96 -17.78
C THR A 89 18.65 8.59 -17.59
N ASP A 90 18.73 9.69 -16.84
CA ASP A 90 19.99 10.38 -16.57
C ASP A 90 20.85 9.64 -15.51
N MET A 91 20.29 8.59 -14.88
CA MET A 91 20.96 7.75 -13.89
C MET A 91 21.07 6.30 -14.38
N ASP A 92 21.44 6.09 -15.64
CA ASP A 92 21.61 4.75 -16.24
C ASP A 92 20.33 3.88 -16.15
N ASP A 93 19.18 4.51 -16.42
CA ASP A 93 17.83 3.90 -16.38
C ASP A 93 17.50 3.24 -15.01
N MET A 94 18.06 3.79 -13.95
CA MET A 94 17.91 3.28 -12.59
C MET A 94 16.45 3.39 -12.13
N LEU A 95 15.91 2.30 -11.57
CA LEU A 95 14.64 2.31 -10.85
C LEU A 95 14.77 3.16 -9.60
N THR A 96 14.12 4.33 -9.59
CA THR A 96 14.25 5.33 -8.53
C THR A 96 13.03 5.39 -7.61
N CYS A 97 11.84 5.05 -8.11
CA CYS A 97 10.62 5.14 -7.33
C CYS A 97 9.54 4.14 -7.77
N ILE A 98 8.78 3.63 -6.80
CA ILE A 98 7.57 2.83 -7.00
C ILE A 98 6.41 3.51 -6.29
N SER A 99 5.28 3.70 -6.98
CA SER A 99 4.04 4.24 -6.42
C SER A 99 2.95 3.20 -6.38
N VAL A 100 2.22 3.16 -5.26
CA VAL A 100 1.08 2.28 -5.05
C VAL A 100 -0.01 3.04 -4.30
N LEU A 101 -1.25 2.90 -4.75
CA LEU A 101 -2.40 3.48 -4.09
C LEU A 101 -2.95 2.49 -3.05
N VAL A 102 -3.09 2.96 -1.81
CA VAL A 102 -3.32 2.11 -0.65
C VAL A 102 -4.63 2.53 0.04
N ASP A 103 -5.46 1.52 0.33
CA ASP A 103 -6.74 1.65 1.03
C ASP A 103 -6.55 1.88 2.55
N GLU A 104 -7.46 2.64 3.18
CA GLU A 104 -7.46 2.91 4.62
C GLU A 104 -7.36 1.67 5.50
N ARG A 105 -7.89 0.53 5.05
CA ARG A 105 -7.79 -0.74 5.76
C ARG A 105 -6.36 -1.19 6.02
N VAL A 106 -5.42 -0.67 5.24
CA VAL A 106 -4.00 -0.96 5.37
C VAL A 106 -3.33 -0.07 6.41
N TYR A 107 -3.61 1.24 6.42
CA TYR A 107 -2.85 2.22 7.22
C TYR A 107 -3.58 2.75 8.46
N ASP A 108 -4.89 2.58 8.58
CA ASP A 108 -5.66 2.99 9.75
C ASP A 108 -5.74 1.86 10.78
N ASP A 109 -4.69 1.75 11.61
CA ASP A 109 -4.60 0.74 12.66
C ASP A 109 -5.67 0.85 13.75
N LYS A 110 -6.35 2.01 13.86
CA LYS A 110 -7.41 2.20 14.85
C LYS A 110 -8.67 1.46 14.45
N ASN A 111 -9.08 1.58 13.19
CA ASN A 111 -10.28 0.94 12.66
C ASN A 111 -9.98 -0.44 12.06
N TYR A 112 -8.75 -0.65 11.57
CA TYR A 112 -8.30 -1.87 10.89
C TYR A 112 -7.00 -2.38 11.52
N PRO A 113 -7.07 -2.89 12.76
CA PRO A 113 -5.91 -3.37 13.48
C PRO A 113 -5.23 -4.57 12.79
N ASN A 114 -3.97 -4.82 13.18
CA ASN A 114 -3.28 -6.06 12.83
C ASN A 114 -4.01 -7.29 13.40
N PHE A 115 -3.65 -8.47 12.93
CA PHE A 115 -4.33 -9.72 13.28
C PHE A 115 -4.39 -9.96 14.80
N GLU A 116 -3.30 -9.72 15.52
CA GLU A 116 -3.21 -9.93 16.96
C GLU A 116 -4.21 -9.04 17.72
N LYS A 117 -4.18 -7.72 17.48
CA LYS A 117 -5.10 -6.77 18.11
C LYS A 117 -6.55 -6.98 17.68
N TRP A 118 -6.77 -7.41 16.44
CA TRP A 118 -8.10 -7.77 15.97
C TRP A 118 -8.66 -8.98 16.73
N CYS A 119 -7.84 -10.01 16.94
CA CYS A 119 -8.22 -11.17 17.76
C CYS A 119 -8.53 -10.76 19.21
N GLU A 120 -7.65 -9.96 19.84
CA GLU A 120 -7.87 -9.45 21.20
C GLU A 120 -9.21 -8.71 21.33
N GLY A 121 -9.50 -7.79 20.39
CA GLY A 121 -10.75 -7.03 20.39
C GLY A 121 -12.01 -7.86 20.15
N ASN A 122 -11.88 -9.07 19.61
CA ASN A 122 -12.99 -10.00 19.37
C ASN A 122 -13.01 -11.17 20.37
N GLY A 123 -12.13 -11.18 21.38
CA GLY A 123 -12.02 -12.29 22.34
C GLY A 123 -11.57 -13.62 21.69
N LEU A 124 -10.79 -13.53 20.62
CA LEU A 124 -10.26 -14.66 19.87
C LEU A 124 -8.78 -14.88 20.18
N SER A 125 -8.30 -16.09 19.95
CA SER A 125 -6.87 -16.41 19.99
C SER A 125 -6.19 -16.09 18.66
N SER A 126 -5.02 -15.44 18.74
CA SER A 126 -4.10 -15.20 17.62
C SER A 126 -2.93 -16.20 17.59
N LEU A 127 -2.88 -17.16 18.52
CA LEU A 127 -1.79 -18.13 18.60
C LEU A 127 -1.91 -19.15 17.47
N ASN A 128 -0.80 -19.40 16.77
CA ASN A 128 -0.74 -20.40 15.68
C ASN A 128 -0.99 -21.85 16.13
N THR A 129 -0.91 -22.11 17.44
CA THR A 129 -1.22 -23.40 18.07
C THR A 129 -2.72 -23.61 18.30
N ASP A 130 -3.53 -22.56 18.13
CA ASP A 130 -4.98 -22.65 18.28
C ASP A 130 -5.61 -23.31 17.04
N ASN A 131 -6.53 -24.25 17.27
CA ASN A 131 -7.24 -24.95 16.19
C ASN A 131 -8.05 -23.99 15.28
N HIS A 132 -8.42 -22.81 15.79
CA HIS A 132 -9.16 -21.79 15.04
C HIS A 132 -8.27 -20.73 14.40
N TYR A 133 -6.93 -20.81 14.51
CA TYR A 133 -6.02 -19.79 13.97
C TYR A 133 -6.29 -19.52 12.49
N ALA A 134 -6.35 -20.57 11.66
CA ALA A 134 -6.53 -20.43 10.22
C ALA A 134 -7.90 -19.80 9.87
N GLU A 135 -8.95 -20.18 10.62
CA GLU A 135 -10.29 -19.63 10.46
C GLU A 135 -10.34 -18.14 10.85
N ASN A 136 -9.76 -17.80 12.00
CA ASN A 136 -9.67 -16.42 12.50
C ASN A 136 -8.84 -15.54 11.56
N TYR A 137 -7.71 -16.05 11.08
CA TYR A 137 -6.87 -15.36 10.12
C TYR A 137 -7.64 -15.08 8.82
N GLN A 138 -8.43 -16.03 8.35
CA GLN A 138 -9.22 -15.81 7.14
C GLN A 138 -10.38 -14.82 7.35
N LYS A 139 -11.01 -14.81 8.54
CA LYS A 139 -11.99 -13.78 8.91
C LYS A 139 -11.34 -12.39 8.92
N TRP A 140 -10.17 -12.24 9.56
CA TRP A 140 -9.42 -10.99 9.58
C TRP A 140 -8.98 -10.55 8.19
N LYS A 141 -8.47 -11.47 7.37
CA LYS A 141 -8.09 -11.19 5.98
C LYS A 141 -9.27 -10.63 5.18
N ASN A 142 -10.43 -11.27 5.27
CA ASN A 142 -11.64 -10.78 4.62
C ASN A 142 -12.05 -9.40 5.15
N PHE A 143 -11.92 -9.19 6.47
CA PHE A 143 -12.21 -7.91 7.13
C PHE A 143 -11.32 -6.77 6.62
N ILE A 144 -10.01 -7.00 6.43
CA ILE A 144 -9.09 -5.98 5.91
C ILE A 144 -9.10 -5.86 4.38
N GLY A 145 -9.92 -6.63 3.66
CA GLY A 145 -10.08 -6.50 2.21
C GLY A 145 -9.23 -7.45 1.35
N GLY A 146 -8.74 -8.55 1.90
CA GLY A 146 -8.09 -9.62 1.14
C GLY A 146 -6.56 -9.62 1.20
N ASP A 147 -5.94 -10.54 0.44
CA ASP A 147 -4.50 -10.80 0.46
C ASP A 147 -3.66 -9.56 0.11
N ASN A 148 -4.07 -8.77 -0.88
CA ASN A 148 -3.35 -7.57 -1.28
C ASN A 148 -3.19 -6.58 -0.11
N ASN A 149 -4.23 -6.41 0.71
CA ASN A 149 -4.16 -5.52 1.87
C ASN A 149 -3.32 -6.11 3.01
N VAL A 150 -3.29 -7.45 3.18
CA VAL A 150 -2.35 -8.11 4.11
C VAL A 150 -0.91 -7.79 3.71
N ILE A 151 -0.58 -7.98 2.44
CA ILE A 151 0.77 -7.79 1.90
C ILE A 151 1.18 -6.32 2.03
N LEU A 152 0.33 -5.39 1.59
CA LEU A 152 0.58 -3.96 1.70
C LEU A 152 0.76 -3.55 3.16
N LYS A 153 -0.06 -4.06 4.10
CA LYS A 153 0.03 -3.72 5.53
C LYS A 153 1.35 -4.17 6.12
N SER A 154 1.77 -5.40 5.80
CA SER A 154 3.09 -5.93 6.17
C SER A 154 4.22 -5.08 5.58
N LEU A 155 4.11 -4.69 4.31
CA LEU A 155 5.14 -3.93 3.61
C LEU A 155 5.29 -2.51 4.16
N ILE A 156 4.20 -1.74 4.30
CA ILE A 156 4.27 -0.35 4.77
C ILE A 156 4.77 -0.27 6.22
N ASN A 157 4.42 -1.23 7.07
CA ASN A 157 4.83 -1.24 8.48
C ASN A 157 6.31 -1.58 8.67
N LYS A 158 6.95 -2.24 7.69
CA LYS A 158 8.39 -2.52 7.69
C LYS A 158 9.23 -1.33 7.24
N HIS A 159 8.64 -0.40 6.50
CA HIS A 159 9.35 0.74 5.95
C HIS A 159 9.14 2.00 6.80
N HIS A 160 10.12 2.90 6.75
CA HIS A 160 10.07 4.16 7.46
C HIS A 160 9.91 5.31 6.48
N LEU A 161 9.48 6.47 6.99
CA LEU A 161 9.42 7.70 6.19
C LEU A 161 10.78 8.00 5.57
N SER A 162 10.77 8.34 4.28
CA SER A 162 11.96 8.78 3.57
C SER A 162 12.41 10.13 4.16
N ARG A 163 13.63 10.16 4.70
CA ARG A 163 14.27 11.37 5.25
C ARG A 163 15.38 11.83 4.31
#